data_AF-A0AAV4ZS84-F1
#
_entry.id   AF-A0AAV4ZS84-F1
#
_cell.length_a   1.000
_cell.length_b   1.000
_cell.length_c   1.000
_cell.angle_alpha   90.00
_cell.angle_beta   90.00
_cell.angle_gamma   90.00
#
_symmetry.space_group_name_H-M   'P 1'
#
loop_
_entity.id
_entity.type
_entity.pdbx_description
1 polymer ?
#
loop_
_entity_poly.entity_id
_entity_poly.type
_entity_poly.pdbx_seq_one_letter_code
_entity_poly.pdbx_strand_id
1 'polypeptide(L)'
;MAKAVKKAKPKEEFRDYGAEFNRAVGDNIRGVMRKLEKAGLSVRKPPHLTTLFIRRPLSITWDEFKDIIRSVLQPRISGVFLTSSTGRMFVCSNKGNRPGRFERWA
;
A
#
# COMPACT_ATOMS: atom_id res chain seq x y z
N MET A 1 26.48 35.72 21.00
CA MET A 1 25.13 35.19 20.74
C MET A 1 25.26 33.90 19.92
N ALA A 2 24.96 32.74 20.52
CA ALA A 2 25.03 31.46 19.81
C ALA A 2 23.79 31.27 18.93
N LYS A 3 23.97 31.11 17.61
CA LYS A 3 22.90 30.75 16.68
C LYS A 3 22.47 29.31 16.96
N ALA A 4 21.20 29.11 17.33
CA ALA A 4 20.61 27.79 17.43
C ALA A 4 20.59 27.13 16.04
N VAL A 5 21.40 26.10 15.86
CA VAL A 5 21.39 25.25 14.68
C VAL A 5 20.07 24.45 14.70
N LYS A 6 19.11 24.84 13.86
CA LYS A 6 17.91 24.04 13.62
C LYS A 6 18.35 22.69 13.07
N LYS A 7 18.33 21.63 13.89
CA LYS A 7 18.53 20.25 13.44
C LYS A 7 17.50 19.97 12.34
N ALA A 8 17.97 19.68 11.13
CA ALA A 8 17.11 19.22 10.05
C ALA A 8 16.39 17.95 10.53
N LYS A 9 15.07 17.86 10.31
CA LYS A 9 14.33 16.62 10.57
C LYS A 9 14.97 15.52 9.72
N PRO A 10 15.19 14.30 10.25
CA PRO A 10 15.70 13.19 9.46
C PRO A 10 14.80 13.01 8.23
N LYS A 11 15.43 12.88 7.06
CA LYS A 11 14.73 12.68 5.79
C LYS A 11 14.04 11.32 5.88
N GLU A 12 12.70 11.32 5.89
CA GLU A 12 11.94 10.07 5.91
C GLU A 12 12.27 9.28 4.63
N GLU A 13 12.65 8.02 4.79
CA GLU A 13 12.92 7.12 3.68
C GLU A 13 11.63 6.42 3.26
N PHE A 14 11.56 6.04 1.98
CA PHE A 14 10.35 5.47 1.39
C PHE A 14 10.66 4.22 0.56
N ARG A 15 9.65 3.39 0.39
CA ARG A 15 9.62 2.31 -0.59
C ARG A 15 8.38 2.41 -1.47
N ASP A 16 8.59 2.31 -2.77
CA ASP A 16 7.54 2.45 -3.76
C ASP A 16 7.01 1.06 -4.17
N TYR A 17 5.70 1.00 -4.38
CA TYR A 17 4.98 -0.20 -4.78
C TYR A 17 3.98 0.13 -5.90
N GLY A 18 3.93 -0.71 -6.94
CA GLY A 18 2.78 -0.82 -7.81
C GLY A 18 1.78 -1.79 -7.18
N ALA A 19 0.51 -1.42 -7.11
CA ALA A 19 -0.56 -2.23 -6.52
C ALA A 19 -1.71 -2.39 -7.51
N GLU A 20 -1.91 -3.61 -8.00
CA GLU A 20 -2.95 -3.96 -8.96
C GLU A 20 -4.07 -4.71 -8.24
N PHE A 21 -5.22 -4.07 -8.10
CA PHE A 21 -6.36 -4.64 -7.40
C PHE A 21 -7.28 -5.36 -8.40
N ASN A 22 -7.67 -6.60 -8.14
CA ASN A 22 -8.74 -7.22 -8.91
C ASN A 22 -10.11 -6.67 -8.46
N ARG A 23 -10.33 -6.62 -7.13
CA ARG A 23 -11.51 -6.02 -6.51
C ARG A 23 -11.16 -5.30 -5.22
N ALA A 24 -11.65 -4.08 -5.11
CA ALA A 24 -11.50 -3.21 -3.94
C ALA A 24 -12.80 -3.19 -3.13
N VAL A 25 -12.74 -2.89 -1.82
CA VAL A 25 -13.94 -2.70 -0.99
C VAL A 25 -14.88 -1.69 -1.64
N GLY A 26 -16.13 -2.13 -1.91
CA GLY A 26 -17.16 -1.30 -2.54
C GLY A 26 -16.89 -0.95 -4.00
N ASP A 27 -15.97 -1.66 -4.67
CA ASP A 27 -15.55 -1.45 -6.06
C ASP A 27 -15.22 0.02 -6.39
N ASN A 28 -14.72 0.73 -5.37
CA ASN A 28 -14.44 2.15 -5.41
C ASN A 28 -12.96 2.43 -5.16
N ILE A 29 -12.19 2.44 -6.24
CA ILE A 29 -10.74 2.66 -6.18
C ILE A 29 -10.37 4.05 -5.62
N ARG A 30 -11.21 5.08 -5.83
CA ARG A 30 -11.00 6.41 -5.25
C ARG A 30 -11.22 6.40 -3.73
N GLY A 31 -12.20 5.63 -3.26
CA GLY A 31 -12.42 5.38 -1.84
C GLY A 31 -11.26 4.64 -1.19
N VAL A 32 -10.68 3.66 -1.91
CA VAL A 32 -9.45 2.99 -1.48
C VAL A 32 -8.29 3.95 -1.36
N MET A 33 -8.04 4.80 -2.36
CA MET A 33 -6.98 5.82 -2.30
C MET A 33 -7.08 6.66 -1.03
N ARG A 34 -8.27 7.22 -0.75
CA ARG A 34 -8.50 8.04 0.46
C ARG A 34 -8.25 7.27 1.75
N LYS A 35 -8.62 5.99 1.83
CA LYS A 35 -8.36 5.15 3.00
C LYS A 35 -6.86 4.90 3.21
N LEU A 36 -6.13 4.62 2.13
CA LEU A 36 -4.69 4.42 2.16
C LEU A 36 -3.95 5.71 2.56
N GLU A 37 -4.37 6.86 2.01
CA GLU A 37 -3.85 8.18 2.37
C GLU A 37 -4.09 8.50 3.86
N LYS A 38 -5.29 8.22 4.36
CA LYS A 38 -5.63 8.38 5.78
C LYS A 38 -4.78 7.47 6.69
N ALA A 39 -4.32 6.33 6.18
CA ALA A 39 -3.42 5.42 6.88
C ALA A 39 -1.93 5.83 6.80
N GLY A 40 -1.62 7.01 6.23
CA GLY A 40 -0.26 7.55 6.15
C GLY A 40 0.52 7.12 4.91
N LEU A 41 -0.12 6.54 3.90
CA LEU A 41 0.53 6.18 2.64
C LEU A 41 0.37 7.29 1.60
N SER A 42 1.40 7.56 0.82
CA SER A 42 1.26 8.48 -0.33
C SER A 42 0.81 7.68 -1.56
N VAL A 43 -0.33 8.03 -2.15
CA VAL A 43 -0.94 7.23 -3.23
C VAL A 43 -1.15 8.07 -4.49
N ARG A 44 -0.82 7.50 -5.66
CA ARG A 44 -1.12 8.08 -6.97
C ARG A 44 -1.85 7.06 -7.83
N LYS A 45 -2.89 7.49 -8.54
CA LYS A 45 -3.60 6.65 -9.51
C LYS A 45 -3.11 6.95 -10.94
N PRO A 46 -2.49 6.00 -11.64
CA PRO A 46 -2.25 6.11 -13.08
C PRO A 46 -3.58 6.08 -13.87
N PRO A 47 -3.57 6.32 -15.20
CA PRO A 47 -4.73 6.15 -16.08
C PRO A 47 -5.11 4.67 -16.29
N HIS A 48 -5.10 3.86 -15.23
CA HIS A 48 -5.60 2.49 -15.17
C HIS A 48 -6.70 2.39 -14.12
N LEU A 49 -7.72 1.56 -14.39
CA LEU A 49 -8.92 1.53 -13.56
C LEU A 49 -8.66 0.98 -12.15
N THR A 50 -7.72 0.06 -12.01
CA THR A 50 -7.53 -0.72 -10.77
C THR A 50 -6.12 -0.66 -10.17
N THR A 51 -5.19 0.05 -10.81
CA THR A 51 -3.80 0.16 -10.33
C THR A 51 -3.62 1.41 -9.48
N LEU A 52 -2.83 1.30 -8.41
CA LEU A 52 -2.34 2.41 -7.60
C LEU A 52 -0.82 2.33 -7.45
N PHE A 53 -0.14 3.48 -7.51
CA PHE A 53 1.23 3.60 -7.04
C PHE A 53 1.20 4.05 -5.59
N ILE A 54 1.84 3.28 -4.72
CA ILE A 54 1.84 3.48 -3.28
C ILE A 54 3.27 3.70 -2.82
N ARG A 55 3.50 4.84 -2.21
CA ARG A 55 4.75 5.19 -1.55
C ARG A 55 4.57 5.00 -0.05
N ARG A 56 5.26 3.99 0.47
CA ARG A 56 5.24 3.59 1.89
C ARG A 56 6.44 4.20 2.61
N PRO A 57 6.24 5.03 3.65
CA PRO A 57 7.35 5.47 4.50
C PRO A 57 7.94 4.26 5.27
N LEU A 58 9.25 4.24 5.50
CA LEU A 58 9.90 3.16 6.23
C LEU A 58 9.55 3.14 7.73
N SER A 59 8.94 4.21 8.24
CA SER A 59 8.32 4.25 9.56
C SER A 59 7.11 3.31 9.67
N ILE A 60 6.43 3.02 8.56
CA ILE A 60 5.40 1.98 8.47
C ILE A 60 6.07 0.65 8.15
N THR A 61 5.96 -0.29 9.09
CA THR A 61 6.54 -1.62 8.96
C THR A 61 5.91 -2.41 7.82
N TRP A 62 6.53 -3.53 7.44
CA TRP A 62 5.95 -4.39 6.39
C TRP A 62 4.63 -5.02 6.84
N ASP A 63 4.51 -5.38 8.11
CA ASP A 63 3.30 -5.99 8.65
C ASP A 63 2.14 -5.00 8.72
N GLU A 64 2.36 -3.78 9.22
CA GLU A 64 1.35 -2.72 9.21
C GLU A 64 0.90 -2.39 7.79
N PHE A 65 1.84 -2.31 6.85
CA PHE A 65 1.51 -2.08 5.45
C PHE A 65 0.63 -3.17 4.88
N LYS A 66 0.94 -4.44 5.12
CA LYS A 66 0.09 -5.56 4.69
C LYS A 66 -1.32 -5.47 5.27
N ASP A 67 -1.46 -5.12 6.54
CA ASP A 67 -2.76 -5.01 7.18
C ASP A 67 -3.57 -3.83 6.66
N ILE A 68 -2.93 -2.68 6.41
CA ILE A 68 -3.54 -1.54 5.72
C ILE A 68 -4.06 -1.96 4.34
N ILE A 69 -3.25 -2.66 3.53
CA ILE A 69 -3.69 -3.12 2.20
C ILE A 69 -4.84 -4.13 2.32
N ARG A 70 -4.78 -5.08 3.27
CA ARG A 70 -5.88 -6.05 3.48
C ARG A 70 -7.19 -5.38 3.85
N SER A 71 -7.15 -4.27 4.59
CA SER A 71 -8.36 -3.53 4.99
C SER A 71 -9.14 -2.92 3.82
N VAL A 72 -8.51 -2.79 2.64
CA VAL A 72 -9.14 -2.24 1.43
C VAL A 72 -9.53 -3.31 0.40
N LEU A 73 -9.34 -4.59 0.72
CA LEU A 73 -9.73 -5.73 -0.11
C LEU A 73 -11.14 -6.25 0.22
N GLN A 74 -11.91 -6.67 -0.79
CA GLN A 74 -13.22 -7.29 -0.52
C GLN A 74 -13.03 -8.63 0.20
N PRO A 75 -13.77 -8.91 1.30
CA PRO A 75 -13.51 -10.09 2.10
C PRO A 75 -13.66 -11.43 1.35
N ARG A 76 -14.52 -11.50 0.32
CA ARG A 76 -14.91 -12.78 -0.31
C ARG A 76 -14.25 -13.09 -1.64
N ILE A 77 -14.05 -12.07 -2.48
CA ILE A 77 -13.61 -12.22 -3.86
C ILE A 77 -12.74 -11.00 -4.19
N SER A 78 -11.48 -11.03 -3.81
CA SER A 78 -10.54 -9.97 -4.19
C SER A 78 -9.12 -10.47 -4.17
N GLY A 79 -8.25 -9.79 -4.88
CA GLY A 79 -6.84 -9.88 -4.64
C GLY A 79 -6.13 -8.59 -4.99
N VAL A 80 -4.88 -8.52 -4.56
CA VAL A 80 -3.94 -7.49 -4.96
C VAL A 80 -2.62 -8.15 -5.33
N PHE A 81 -2.03 -7.65 -6.41
CA PHE A 81 -0.66 -7.94 -6.79
C PHE A 81 0.19 -6.70 -6.48
N LEU A 82 1.27 -6.88 -5.74
CA LEU A 82 2.20 -5.82 -5.35
C LEU A 82 3.56 -6.04 -6.00
N THR A 83 4.05 -5.01 -6.68
CA THR A 83 5.41 -4.98 -7.24
C THR A 83 6.21 -3.90 -6.54
N SER A 84 7.22 -4.31 -5.77
CA SER A 84 8.14 -3.40 -5.07
C SER A 84 9.14 -2.78 -6.05
N SER A 85 9.59 -1.55 -5.78
CA SER A 85 10.72 -0.91 -6.48
C SER A 85 12.03 -1.71 -6.38
N THR A 86 12.12 -2.64 -5.43
CA THR A 86 13.25 -3.57 -5.28
C THR A 86 13.13 -4.84 -6.14
N GLY A 87 12.14 -4.91 -7.05
CA GLY A 87 11.88 -6.08 -7.90
C GLY A 87 11.16 -7.26 -7.21
N ARG A 88 10.81 -7.14 -5.92
CA ARG A 88 10.06 -8.19 -5.20
C ARG A 88 8.59 -8.11 -5.54
N MET A 89 7.96 -9.27 -5.71
CA MET A 89 6.53 -9.37 -6.03
C MET A 89 5.78 -10.13 -4.93
N PHE A 90 4.59 -9.62 -4.58
CA PHE A 90 3.75 -10.22 -3.55
C PHE A 90 2.30 -10.30 -4.03
N VAL A 91 1.61 -11.37 -3.65
CA VAL A 91 0.18 -11.54 -3.94
C VAL A 91 -0.58 -11.74 -2.63
N CYS A 92 -1.75 -11.13 -2.53
CA CYS A 92 -2.72 -11.44 -1.48
C CYS A 92 -4.07 -11.67 -2.15
N SER A 93 -4.68 -12.84 -1.94
CA SER A 93 -5.95 -13.22 -2.54
C SER A 93 -6.93 -13.74 -1.49
N ASN A 94 -8.08 -13.09 -1.37
CA ASN A 94 -9.20 -13.55 -0.58
C ASN A 94 -10.06 -14.49 -1.42
N LYS A 95 -10.34 -15.69 -0.89
CA LYS A 95 -11.19 -16.69 -1.56
C LYS A 95 -12.23 -17.21 -0.57
N GLY A 96 -13.51 -16.89 -0.82
CA GLY A 96 -14.60 -17.23 0.09
C GLY A 96 -14.45 -16.52 1.43
N ASN A 97 -14.73 -17.18 2.56
CA ASN A 97 -14.60 -16.55 3.88
C ASN A 97 -13.17 -16.59 4.45
N ARG A 98 -12.15 -16.89 3.64
CA ARG A 98 -10.75 -16.97 4.08
C ARG A 98 -9.98 -15.73 3.60
N PRO A 99 -9.59 -14.81 4.50
CA PRO A 99 -8.69 -13.73 4.15
C PRO A 99 -7.36 -14.30 3.66
N GLY A 100 -6.90 -13.81 2.53
CA GLY A 100 -5.59 -14.13 1.99
C GLY A 100 -4.47 -13.65 2.90
N ARG A 101 -3.32 -14.32 2.77
CA ARG A 101 -2.04 -13.84 3.29
C ARG A 101 -1.23 -13.28 2.12
N PHE A 102 -0.30 -12.38 2.44
CA PHE A 102 0.69 -11.98 1.46
C PHE A 102 1.73 -13.08 1.30
N GLU A 103 1.84 -13.58 0.08
CA GLU A 103 2.84 -14.57 -0.32
C GLU A 103 3.79 -13.93 -1.32
N ARG A 104 5.08 -14.29 -1.22
CA ARG A 104 6.07 -13.84 -2.20
C ARG A 104 5.92 -14.68 -3.46
N TRP A 105 5.75 -14.02 -4.60
CA TRP A 105 5.54 -14.69 -5.88
C TRP A 105 6.87 -15.05 -6.57
N ALA A 106 7.85 -14.15 -6.53
CA ALA A 106 9.23 -14.36 -7.00
C ALA A 106 10.22 -13.49 -6.20
#